data_AF-A0A2N2KKQ9-F1
#
_entry.id   AF-A0A2N2KKQ9-F1
#
_cell.length_a   1.000
_cell.length_b   1.000
_cell.length_c   1.000
_cell.angle_alpha   90.00
_cell.angle_beta   90.00
_cell.angle_gamma   90.00
#
_symmetry.space_group_name_H-M   'P 1'
#
loop_
_entity.id
_entity.type
_entity.pdbx_description
1 polymer ?
#
loop_
_entity_poly.entity_id
_entity_poly.type
_entity_poly.pdbx_seq_one_letter_code
_entity_poly.pdbx_strand_id
1 'polypeptide(L)'
;MSSKSKDVRIEQRRILEKKLELRLQQLAQKGISKEKGLSDPLVKNLKAKIRETNIRIKAIEKFVQLNAALAQAKVQKLADLAKKEEAAEPVVPEAKQKKKAAGAEKEAKPKKKTDNAETAEPKKQPRKKKEE
;
A
#
# COMPACT_ATOMS: atom_id res chain seq x y z
N MET A 1 -9.95 2.21 2.67
CA MET A 1 -9.63 3.27 3.66
C MET A 1 -8.42 4.08 3.16
N SER A 2 -8.61 4.97 2.19
CA SER A 2 -7.53 5.85 1.72
C SER A 2 -7.32 6.95 2.76
N SER A 3 -6.61 6.61 3.85
CA SER A 3 -6.43 7.52 4.99
C SER A 3 -5.55 8.73 4.64
N LYS A 4 -6.20 9.75 4.04
CA LYS A 4 -5.75 11.10 3.63
C LYS A 4 -4.67 11.14 2.55
N SER A 5 -4.90 11.94 1.49
CA SER A 5 -3.95 12.23 0.42
C SER A 5 -2.71 12.98 0.92
N LYS A 6 -1.64 13.02 0.10
CA LYS A 6 -0.38 13.74 0.41
C LYS A 6 -0.66 15.19 0.81
N ASP A 7 -1.51 15.89 0.06
CA ASP A 7 -1.79 17.31 0.26
C ASP A 7 -2.47 17.58 1.60
N VAL A 8 -3.44 16.75 1.96
CA VAL A 8 -4.10 16.85 3.28
C VAL A 8 -3.10 16.63 4.42
N ARG A 9 -2.12 15.74 4.26
CA ARG A 9 -1.05 15.55 5.26
C ARG A 9 -0.11 16.76 5.34
N ILE A 10 0.18 17.40 4.22
CA ILE A 10 0.97 18.63 4.18
C ILE A 10 0.24 19.77 4.89
N GLU A 11 -1.06 19.94 4.63
CA GLU A 11 -1.89 20.93 5.31
C GLU A 11 -1.97 20.67 6.82
N GLN A 12 -2.16 19.41 7.23
CA GLN A 12 -2.12 19.02 8.65
C GLN A 12 -0.78 19.41 9.29
N ARG A 13 0.34 19.19 8.60
CA ARG A 13 1.66 19.60 9.08
C ARG A 13 1.73 21.12 9.29
N ARG A 14 1.29 21.91 8.31
CA ARG A 14 1.27 23.39 8.39
C ARG A 14 0.41 23.88 9.56
N ILE A 15 -0.75 23.27 9.79
CA ILE A 15 -1.61 23.62 10.92
C ILE A 15 -0.93 23.30 12.25
N LEU A 16 -0.25 22.16 12.36
CA LEU A 16 0.49 21.79 13.57
C LEU A 16 1.69 22.72 13.83
N GLU A 17 2.40 23.14 12.79
CA GLU A 17 3.49 24.12 12.86
C GLU A 17 2.98 25.46 13.40
N LYS A 18 1.90 26.01 12.83
CA LYS A 18 1.26 27.24 13.33
C LYS A 18 0.83 27.13 14.80
N LYS A 19 0.27 25.98 15.21
CA LYS A 19 -0.12 25.73 16.60
C LYS A 19 1.09 25.70 17.55
N LEU A 20 2.20 25.13 17.09
CA LEU A 20 3.45 25.08 17.85
C LEU A 20 4.03 26.48 18.03
N GLU A 21 4.08 27.28 16.97
CA GLU A 21 4.55 28.67 17.03
C GLU A 21 3.70 29.51 17.99
N LEU A 22 2.37 29.43 17.86
CA LEU A 22 1.44 30.14 18.75
C LEU A 22 1.63 29.72 20.21
N ARG A 23 1.84 28.43 20.49
CA ARG A 23 2.11 27.96 21.86
C ARG A 23 3.43 28.51 22.39
N LEU A 24 4.48 28.53 21.58
CA LEU A 24 5.78 29.09 21.98
C LEU A 24 5.69 30.59 22.26
N GLN A 25 4.92 31.34 21.46
CA GLN A 25 4.65 32.76 21.71
C GLN A 25 3.91 32.98 23.03
N GLN A 26 2.87 32.18 23.32
CA GLN A 26 2.16 32.23 24.59
C GLN A 26 3.07 31.93 25.79
N LEU A 27 3.98 30.98 25.66
CA LEU A 27 4.94 30.65 26.72
C LEU A 27 5.93 31.80 26.94
N ALA A 28 6.40 32.43 25.86
CA ALA A 28 7.28 33.59 25.93
C ALA A 28 6.58 34.80 26.58
N GLN A 29 5.31 35.07 26.24
CA GLN A 29 4.50 36.11 26.89
C GLN A 29 4.30 35.88 28.38
N LYS A 30 4.27 34.61 28.81
CA LYS A 30 4.19 34.23 30.23
C LYS A 30 5.55 34.26 30.95
N GLY A 31 6.61 34.72 30.30
CA GLY A 31 7.96 34.79 30.88
C GLY A 31 8.63 33.42 31.06
N ILE A 32 8.11 32.36 30.41
CA ILE A 32 8.72 31.04 30.50
C ILE A 32 9.94 31.00 29.59
N SER A 33 11.10 30.65 30.15
CA SER A 33 12.35 30.52 29.39
C SER A 33 12.22 29.48 28.29
N LYS A 34 12.95 29.65 27.19
CA LYS A 34 12.90 28.73 26.03
C LYS A 34 13.13 27.27 26.44
N GLU A 35 14.08 27.02 27.35
CA GLU A 35 14.41 25.69 27.86
C GLU A 35 13.24 25.03 28.61
N LYS A 36 12.56 25.79 29.49
CA LYS A 36 11.37 25.33 30.19
C LYS A 36 10.19 25.17 29.23
N GLY A 37 10.08 26.04 28.22
CA GLY A 37 9.07 25.95 27.17
C GLY A 37 9.23 24.73 26.26
N LEU A 38 10.45 24.24 26.05
CA LEU A 38 10.70 22.98 25.33
C LEU A 38 10.27 21.75 26.14
N SER A 39 10.24 21.88 27.46
CA SER A 39 9.80 20.83 28.36
C SER A 39 8.28 20.72 28.47
N ASP A 40 7.54 21.73 28.00
CA ASP A 40 6.07 21.79 27.99
C ASP A 40 5.47 20.55 27.28
N PRO A 41 4.53 19.84 27.93
CA PRO A 41 3.92 18.64 27.36
C PRO A 41 3.23 18.87 26.01
N LEU A 42 2.60 20.04 25.81
CA LEU A 42 1.92 20.36 24.56
C LEU A 42 2.91 20.60 23.44
N VAL A 43 4.01 21.33 23.70
CA VAL A 43 5.10 21.51 22.73
C VAL A 43 5.69 20.17 22.32
N LYS A 44 5.97 19.27 23.27
CA LYS A 44 6.47 17.91 22.99
C LYS A 44 5.50 17.11 22.11
N ASN A 45 4.21 17.14 22.43
CA ASN A 45 3.17 16.44 21.68
C ASN A 45 3.04 17.00 20.25
N LEU A 46 3.02 18.33 20.08
CA LEU A 46 2.96 18.96 18.76
C LEU A 46 4.18 18.58 17.90
N LYS A 47 5.39 18.60 18.47
CA LYS A 47 6.60 18.13 17.77
C LYS A 47 6.52 16.64 17.39
N ALA A 48 5.96 15.80 18.27
CA ALA A 48 5.78 14.38 17.96
C ALA A 48 4.81 14.17 16.79
N LYS A 49 3.66 14.87 16.77
CA LYS A 49 2.68 14.81 15.67
C LYS A 49 3.25 15.33 14.35
N ILE A 50 4.06 16.38 14.37
CA ILE A 50 4.76 16.87 13.18
C ILE A 50 5.71 15.79 12.63
N ARG A 51 6.51 15.16 13.50
CA ARG A 51 7.41 14.06 13.10
C ARG A 51 6.66 12.88 12.50
N GLU A 52 5.57 12.45 13.14
CA GLU A 52 4.73 11.36 12.66
C GLU A 52 4.13 11.68 11.27
N THR A 53 3.65 12.92 11.08
CA THR A 53 3.10 13.38 9.80
C THR A 53 4.18 13.39 8.72
N ASN A 54 5.40 13.83 9.04
CA ASN A 54 6.53 13.80 8.12
C ASN A 54 6.90 12.38 7.69
N ILE A 55 6.88 11.42 8.61
CA ILE A 55 7.13 10.00 8.29
C ILE A 55 6.08 9.50 7.29
N ARG A 56 4.80 9.83 7.51
CA ARG A 56 3.72 9.46 6.58
C ARG A 56 3.88 10.10 5.20
N ILE A 57 4.25 11.38 5.14
CA ILE A 57 4.52 12.07 3.86
C ILE A 57 5.66 11.37 3.11
N LYS A 58 6.77 11.08 3.80
CA LYS A 58 7.92 10.38 3.20
C LYS A 58 7.54 8.99 2.69
N ALA A 59 6.70 8.24 3.42
CA ALA A 59 6.23 6.95 2.96
C ALA A 59 5.42 7.07 1.66
N ILE A 60 4.51 8.05 1.58
CA ILE A 60 3.74 8.33 0.36
C ILE A 60 4.69 8.67 -0.80
N GLU A 61 5.71 9.50 -0.57
CA GLU A 61 6.68 9.87 -1.60
C GLU A 61 7.46 8.66 -2.13
N LYS A 62 7.88 7.75 -1.24
CA LYS A 62 8.50 6.48 -1.65
C LYS A 62 7.57 5.65 -2.53
N PHE A 63 6.29 5.54 -2.18
CA PHE A 63 5.32 4.82 -3.02
C PHE A 63 5.11 5.49 -4.38
N VAL A 64 5.07 6.83 -4.43
CA VAL A 64 4.97 7.56 -5.70
C VAL A 64 6.18 7.27 -6.59
N GLN A 65 7.39 7.27 -6.03
CA GLN A 65 8.62 6.95 -6.77
C GLN A 65 8.62 5.50 -7.29
N LEU A 66 8.24 4.53 -6.46
CA LEU A 66 8.14 3.13 -6.87
C LEU A 66 7.12 2.95 -8.00
N ASN A 67 5.95 3.60 -7.90
CA ASN A 67 4.93 3.54 -8.93
C ASN A 67 5.39 4.17 -10.24
N ALA A 68 6.12 5.30 -10.19
CA ALA A 68 6.71 5.92 -11.37
C ALA A 68 7.75 5.00 -12.03
N ALA A 69 8.63 4.37 -11.25
CA ALA A 69 9.62 3.41 -11.75
C ALA A 69 8.96 2.18 -12.40
N LEU A 70 7.91 1.62 -11.78
CA LEU A 70 7.15 0.51 -12.34
C LEU A 70 6.41 0.90 -13.62
N ALA A 71 5.87 2.12 -13.71
CA ALA A 71 5.24 2.62 -14.92
C ALA A 71 6.26 2.74 -16.07
N GLN A 72 7.44 3.30 -15.80
CA GLN A 72 8.53 3.38 -16.79
C GLN A 72 9.00 1.99 -17.23
N ALA A 73 9.18 1.06 -16.30
CA ALA A 73 9.58 -0.32 -16.61
C ALA A 73 8.53 -1.06 -17.47
N LYS A 74 7.24 -0.79 -17.25
CA LYS A 74 6.17 -1.34 -18.10
C LYS A 74 6.23 -0.74 -19.51
N VAL A 75 6.40 0.57 -19.63
CA VAL A 75 6.53 1.24 -20.93
C VAL A 75 7.75 0.72 -21.71
N GLN A 76 8.91 0.57 -21.04
CA GLN A 76 10.10 0.00 -21.65
C GLN A 76 9.88 -1.44 -22.12
N LYS A 77 9.31 -2.31 -21.29
CA LYS A 77 9.01 -3.70 -21.67
C LYS A 77 8.05 -3.77 -22.86
N LEU A 78 7.03 -2.93 -22.90
CA LEU A 78 6.10 -2.89 -24.05
C LEU A 78 6.79 -2.39 -25.31
N ALA A 79 7.68 -1.39 -25.20
CA ALA A 79 8.47 -0.91 -26.33
C ALA A 79 9.48 -1.97 -26.84
N ASP A 80 10.10 -2.73 -25.93
CA ASP A 80 11.04 -3.80 -26.29
C ASP A 80 10.32 -5.01 -26.92
N LEU A 81 9.09 -5.30 -26.51
CA LEU A 81 8.25 -6.33 -27.14
C LEU A 81 7.79 -5.88 -28.53
N ALA A 82 7.34 -4.64 -28.69
CA ALA A 82 6.94 -4.10 -29.98
C ALA A 82 8.10 -4.10 -30.99
N LYS A 83 9.32 -3.76 -30.56
CA LYS A 83 10.52 -3.83 -31.42
C LYS A 83 10.90 -5.27 -31.81
N LYS A 84 10.59 -6.26 -30.96
CA LYS A 84 10.82 -7.68 -31.27
C LYS A 84 9.77 -8.24 -32.24
N GLU A 85 8.53 -7.79 -32.15
CA GLU A 85 7.47 -8.15 -33.11
C GLU A 85 7.68 -7.45 -34.46
N GLU A 86 8.15 -6.20 -34.50
CA GLU A 86 8.46 -5.51 -35.76
C GLU A 86 9.71 -6.07 -36.47
N ALA A 87 10.58 -6.77 -35.73
CA ALA A 87 11.67 -7.58 -36.28
C ALA A 87 11.24 -8.99 -36.73
N ALA A 88 9.97 -9.37 -36.48
CA ALA A 88 9.45 -10.70 -36.74
C ALA A 88 8.05 -10.64 -37.38
N GLU A 89 7.97 -10.28 -38.67
CA GLU A 89 7.23 -11.02 -39.72
C GLU A 89 7.13 -10.21 -41.04
N PRO A 90 7.04 -10.83 -42.24
CA PRO A 90 6.84 -12.26 -42.51
C PRO A 90 7.83 -12.87 -43.53
N VAL A 91 8.37 -14.07 -43.25
CA VAL A 91 8.78 -15.00 -44.31
C VAL A 91 8.03 -16.31 -44.09
N VAL A 92 6.86 -16.38 -44.73
CA VAL A 92 6.11 -17.52 -45.27
C VAL A 92 6.45 -18.92 -44.71
N PRO A 93 5.52 -19.62 -44.02
CA PRO A 93 5.52 -21.06 -43.99
C PRO A 93 4.57 -21.59 -45.07
N GLU A 94 5.17 -22.01 -46.19
CA GLU A 94 4.50 -22.76 -47.24
C GLU A 94 4.06 -24.14 -46.70
N ALA A 95 2.86 -24.55 -47.11
CA ALA A 95 2.14 -25.70 -46.63
C ALA A 95 2.84 -27.05 -46.90
N LYS A 96 2.94 -27.93 -45.89
CA LYS A 96 2.93 -29.40 -46.08
C LYS A 96 2.09 -30.13 -45.01
N GLN A 97 0.82 -30.25 -45.37
CA GLN A 97 -0.03 -31.44 -45.32
C GLN A 97 0.27 -32.60 -44.34
N LYS A 98 -0.79 -32.93 -43.59
CA LYS A 98 -1.33 -34.28 -43.32
C LYS A 98 -0.45 -35.26 -42.54
N LYS A 99 -0.85 -35.53 -41.29
CA LYS A 99 -1.32 -36.87 -40.88
C LYS A 99 -2.32 -36.75 -39.73
N LYS A 100 -3.60 -37.05 -40.07
CA LYS A 100 -4.62 -37.48 -39.13
C LYS A 100 -4.13 -38.76 -38.43
N ALA A 101 -4.19 -38.79 -37.11
CA ALA A 101 -4.46 -40.00 -36.36
C ALA A 101 -5.50 -39.64 -35.30
N ALA A 102 -6.75 -39.97 -35.62
CA ALA A 102 -7.85 -40.00 -34.69
C ALA A 102 -7.77 -41.29 -33.87
N GLY A 103 -8.15 -41.18 -32.61
CA GLY A 103 -8.36 -42.25 -31.62
C GLY A 103 -8.51 -41.53 -30.28
N ALA A 104 -9.70 -41.05 -29.91
CA ALA A 104 -10.74 -41.83 -29.22
C ALA A 104 -10.13 -42.64 -28.05
N GLU A 105 -10.55 -42.62 -26.80
CA GLU A 105 -11.67 -42.07 -26.01
C GLU A 105 -11.43 -42.68 -24.60
N LYS A 106 -12.18 -42.25 -23.57
CA LYS A 106 -12.21 -42.71 -22.15
C LYS A 106 -11.44 -41.80 -21.19
N GLU A 107 -12.12 -40.82 -20.58
CA GLU A 107 -12.93 -41.00 -19.36
C GLU A 107 -12.16 -41.69 -18.22
N ALA A 108 -11.78 -40.92 -17.20
CA ALA A 108 -11.91 -41.33 -15.79
C ALA A 108 -11.57 -40.17 -14.85
N LYS A 109 -12.61 -39.48 -14.38
CA LYS A 109 -12.63 -38.98 -12.99
C LYS A 109 -12.50 -40.19 -12.06
N PRO A 110 -11.95 -40.01 -10.85
CA PRO A 110 -12.81 -40.31 -9.71
C PRO A 110 -12.77 -39.22 -8.63
N LYS A 111 -13.98 -38.85 -8.21
CA LYS A 111 -14.26 -38.16 -6.95
C LYS A 111 -14.21 -39.19 -5.80
N LYS A 112 -13.72 -38.71 -4.65
CA LYS A 112 -14.13 -39.02 -3.26
C LYS A 112 -13.92 -40.44 -2.70
N LYS A 113 -13.09 -40.51 -1.65
CA LYS A 113 -13.47 -40.93 -0.27
C LYS A 113 -12.75 -39.95 0.69
N THR A 114 -13.43 -39.04 1.39
CA THR A 114 -14.09 -39.17 2.71
C THR A 114 -13.22 -39.86 3.76
N ASP A 115 -12.75 -39.07 4.72
CA ASP A 115 -12.78 -39.25 6.19
C ASP A 115 -11.74 -38.28 6.78
N ASN A 116 -11.86 -37.60 7.92
CA ASN A 116 -12.96 -37.18 8.80
C ASN A 116 -12.34 -36.06 9.68
N ALA A 117 -13.19 -35.25 10.31
CA ALA A 117 -13.00 -34.31 11.43
C ALA A 117 -11.63 -34.29 12.16
N GLU A 118 -11.00 -33.15 12.39
CA GLU A 118 -11.17 -32.19 13.51
C GLU A 118 -10.07 -31.11 13.27
N THR A 119 -10.14 -29.81 13.57
CA THR A 119 -10.89 -29.03 14.56
C THR A 119 -10.82 -27.53 14.20
N ALA A 120 -11.96 -26.86 14.33
CA ALA A 120 -12.18 -25.51 14.89
C ALA A 120 -11.61 -24.24 14.19
N GLU A 121 -12.45 -23.65 13.31
CA GLU A 121 -12.56 -22.19 13.13
C GLU A 121 -13.31 -21.55 14.32
N PRO A 122 -12.92 -20.37 14.86
CA PRO A 122 -13.74 -19.65 15.82
C PRO A 122 -14.66 -18.63 15.12
N LYS A 123 -15.98 -18.88 15.16
CA LYS A 123 -17.04 -17.92 14.80
C LYS A 123 -17.46 -17.08 16.02
N LYS A 124 -17.51 -15.75 15.80
CA LYS A 124 -18.36 -14.67 16.39
C LYS A 124 -19.63 -15.20 17.11
N GLN A 125 -20.14 -14.75 18.27
CA GLN A 125 -20.44 -13.41 18.87
C GLN A 125 -21.22 -13.69 20.23
N PRO A 126 -21.95 -12.78 20.93
CA PRO A 126 -21.60 -11.61 21.78
C PRO A 126 -22.14 -11.64 23.27
N ARG A 127 -21.58 -10.79 24.14
CA ARG A 127 -22.13 -10.11 25.37
C ARG A 127 -23.04 -10.86 26.38
N LYS A 128 -22.68 -10.84 27.69
CA LYS A 128 -23.43 -10.15 28.80
C LYS A 128 -22.76 -10.28 30.19
N LYS A 129 -23.11 -9.31 31.04
CA LYS A 129 -22.63 -8.92 32.39
C LYS A 129 -22.95 -9.90 33.53
N LYS A 130 -22.15 -9.80 34.62
CA LYS A 130 -22.47 -9.69 36.08
C LYS A 130 -21.13 -9.89 36.81
N GLU A 131 -20.54 -9.01 37.62
CA GLU A 131 -21.00 -8.20 38.76
C GLU A 131 -21.82 -9.01 39.77
N GLU A 132 -21.11 -9.58 40.75
CA GLU A 132 -21.39 -9.53 42.19
C GLU A 132 -20.08 -9.80 42.95
#